data_AF-A0A383EF38-F1
#
_entry.id   AF-A0A383EF38-F1
#
_cell.length_a   1.000
_cell.length_b   1.000
_cell.length_c   1.000
_cell.angle_alpha   90.00
_cell.angle_beta   90.00
_cell.angle_gamma   90.00
#
_symmetry.space_group_name_H-M   'P 1'
#
loop_
_entity.id
_entity.type
_entity.pdbx_description
1 polymer ?
#
loop_
_entity_poly.entity_id
_entity_poly.type
_entity_poly.pdbx_seq_one_letter_code
_entity_poly.pdbx_strand_id
1 'polypeptide(L)'
;MERTFVGFGFGAIQGGLFLPEAFRSGNFTRLVVSEIDAEAVAALRATDGAYACNVATATGVETIHVEGIEILNPLDPTDRP
;
A
#
# COMPACT_ATOMS: atom_id res chain seq x y z
N MET A 1 -0.83 -18.35 -12.02
CA MET A 1 -2.15 -17.70 -11.88
C MET A 1 -1.88 -16.33 -11.29
N GLU A 2 -2.28 -15.27 -11.97
CA GLU A 2 -2.11 -13.89 -11.47
C GLU A 2 -2.97 -13.71 -10.22
N ARG A 3 -2.39 -13.13 -9.16
CA ARG A 3 -3.06 -12.92 -7.88
C ARG A 3 -2.95 -11.46 -7.52
N THR A 4 -4.09 -10.88 -7.15
CA THR A 4 -4.18 -9.50 -6.67
C THR A 4 -4.39 -9.51 -5.17
N PHE A 5 -3.55 -8.78 -4.45
CA PHE A 5 -3.82 -8.45 -3.06
C PHE A 5 -4.68 -7.18 -3.02
N VAL A 6 -5.77 -7.19 -2.26
CA VAL A 6 -6.65 -6.04 -2.10
C VAL A 6 -6.82 -5.72 -0.62
N GLY A 7 -6.47 -4.48 -0.26
CA GLY A 7 -6.67 -3.91 1.07
C GLY A 7 -7.81 -2.90 1.11
N PHE A 8 -8.42 -2.75 2.29
CA PHE A 8 -9.37 -1.67 2.57
C PHE A 8 -8.83 -0.83 3.73
N GLY A 9 -8.68 0.47 3.48
CA GLY A 9 -7.95 1.42 4.31
C GLY A 9 -6.43 1.33 4.12
N PHE A 10 -5.75 2.46 4.17
CA PHE A 10 -4.31 2.67 4.12
C PHE A 10 -3.78 3.25 5.45
N GLY A 11 -4.37 2.78 6.56
CA GLY A 11 -3.91 3.11 7.90
C GLY A 11 -2.68 2.31 8.34
N ALA A 12 -2.26 2.51 9.59
CA ALA A 12 -1.04 1.93 10.16
C ALA A 12 -0.93 0.40 10.03
N ILE A 13 -2.04 -0.34 10.14
CA ILE A 13 -2.02 -1.81 10.02
C ILE A 13 -1.86 -2.24 8.56
N GLN A 14 -2.60 -1.60 7.64
CA GLN A 14 -2.50 -1.96 6.24
C GLN A 14 -1.16 -1.56 5.64
N GLY A 15 -0.76 -0.29 5.79
CA GLY A 15 0.49 0.23 5.26
C GLY A 15 1.72 -0.23 6.03
N GLY A 16 1.61 -0.49 7.33
CA GLY A 16 2.74 -0.88 8.18
C GLY A 16 2.97 -2.39 8.33
N LEU A 17 1.97 -3.23 8.06
CA LEU A 17 2.06 -4.68 8.26
C LEU A 17 1.62 -5.47 7.03
N PHE A 18 0.37 -5.34 6.57
CA PHE A 18 -0.14 -6.23 5.53
C PHE A 18 0.48 -5.97 4.15
N LEU A 19 0.54 -4.71 3.69
CA LEU A 19 1.12 -4.37 2.39
C LEU A 19 2.62 -4.69 2.29
N PRO A 20 3.47 -4.33 3.29
CA PRO A 20 4.88 -4.69 3.26
C PRO A 20 5.09 -6.21 3.17
N GLU A 21 4.32 -7.01 3.91
CA GLU A 21 4.43 -8.47 3.87
C GLU A 21 3.89 -9.06 2.55
N ALA A 22 2.78 -8.52 2.03
CA ALA A 22 2.28 -8.91 0.71
C ALA A 22 3.31 -8.62 -0.40
N PHE A 23 3.93 -7.44 -0.38
CA PHE A 23 5.00 -7.03 -1.30
C PHE A 23 6.22 -7.95 -1.20
N ARG A 24 6.77 -8.13 0.01
CA ARG A 24 7.95 -8.99 0.24
C ARG A 24 7.73 -10.45 -0.12
N SER A 25 6.49 -10.93 -0.01
CA SER A 25 6.18 -12.32 -0.34
C SER A 25 6.37 -12.66 -1.82
N GLY A 26 6.31 -11.66 -2.72
CA GLY A 26 6.35 -11.89 -4.17
C GLY A 26 5.19 -12.74 -4.71
N ASN A 27 4.17 -13.01 -3.89
CA ASN A 27 3.09 -13.93 -4.27
C ASN A 27 2.00 -13.29 -5.12
N PHE A 28 1.98 -11.96 -5.19
CA PHE A 28 0.98 -11.15 -5.86
C PHE A 28 1.61 -10.35 -6.99
N THR A 29 0.94 -10.32 -8.13
CA THR A 29 1.37 -9.54 -9.30
C THR A 29 0.85 -8.12 -9.27
N ARG A 30 -0.08 -7.82 -8.35
CA ARG A 30 -0.71 -6.51 -8.19
C ARG A 30 -1.10 -6.29 -6.73
N LEU A 31 -0.82 -5.11 -6.21
CA LEU A 31 -1.10 -4.70 -4.83
C LEU A 31 -2.04 -3.49 -4.89
N VAL A 32 -3.28 -3.66 -4.44
CA VAL A 32 -4.30 -2.61 -4.51
C VAL A 32 -4.77 -2.26 -3.10
N VAL A 33 -4.99 -0.97 -2.83
CA VAL A 33 -5.62 -0.51 -1.59
C VAL A 33 -6.73 0.49 -1.90
N SER A 34 -7.88 0.31 -1.25
CA SER A 34 -8.99 1.26 -1.30
C SER A 34 -8.94 2.17 -0.08
N GLU A 35 -8.78 3.48 -0.26
CA GLU A 35 -8.65 4.47 0.82
C GLU A 35 -9.52 5.70 0.55
N ILE A 36 -10.22 6.21 1.56
CA ILE A 36 -11.11 7.36 1.46
C ILE A 36 -10.42 8.70 1.75
N ASP A 37 -9.32 8.68 2.51
CA ASP A 37 -8.49 9.85 2.81
C ASP A 37 -7.80 10.33 1.54
N ALA A 38 -8.32 11.41 0.98
CA ALA A 38 -7.86 12.00 -0.26
C ALA A 38 -6.40 12.50 -0.17
N GLU A 39 -5.91 12.90 1.00
CA GLU A 39 -4.52 13.32 1.17
C GLU A 39 -3.58 12.12 1.03
N ALA A 40 -3.89 11.01 1.70
CA ALA A 40 -3.13 9.78 1.59
C ALA A 40 -3.13 9.23 0.15
N VAL A 41 -4.30 9.24 -0.51
CA VAL A 41 -4.45 8.84 -1.92
C VAL A 41 -3.59 9.71 -2.83
N ALA A 42 -3.65 11.04 -2.68
CA ALA A 42 -2.87 11.97 -3.49
C ALA A 42 -1.36 11.81 -3.26
N ALA A 43 -0.93 11.67 -2.00
CA ALA A 43 0.46 11.49 -1.64
C ALA A 43 1.07 10.24 -2.28
N LEU A 44 0.37 9.10 -2.18
CA LEU A 44 0.85 7.84 -2.74
C LEU A 44 0.80 7.82 -4.28
N ARG A 45 -0.14 8.52 -4.91
CA ARG A 45 -0.15 8.72 -6.38
C ARG A 45 1.02 9.59 -6.85
N ALA A 46 1.36 10.63 -6.10
CA ALA A 46 2.48 11.52 -6.43
C ALA A 46 3.85 10.83 -6.37
N THR A 47 3.93 9.67 -5.69
CA THR A 47 5.13 8.84 -5.58
C THR A 47 5.06 7.57 -6.45
N ASP A 48 4.16 7.52 -7.44
CA ASP A 48 3.96 6.35 -8.31
C ASP A 48 3.70 5.05 -7.53
N GLY A 49 2.90 5.15 -6.46
CA GLY A 49 2.56 4.01 -5.62
C GLY A 49 3.66 3.58 -4.65
N ALA A 50 4.65 4.44 -4.38
CA ALA A 50 5.76 4.14 -3.48
C ALA A 50 5.61 4.79 -2.10
N TYR A 51 5.91 4.05 -1.04
CA TYR A 51 6.04 4.57 0.31
C TYR A 51 7.08 3.78 1.11
N ALA A 52 7.42 4.27 2.30
CA ALA A 52 8.29 3.57 3.22
C ALA A 52 7.60 3.36 4.57
N CYS A 53 7.84 2.20 5.19
CA CYS A 53 7.49 1.97 6.58
C CYS A 53 8.74 1.64 7.41
N ASN A 54 8.75 2.10 8.65
CA ASN A 54 9.85 1.84 9.58
C ASN A 54 9.45 0.72 10.54
N VAL A 55 10.27 -0.32 10.61
CA VAL A 55 10.09 -1.46 11.49
C VAL A 55 11.16 -1.42 12.58
N ALA A 56 10.71 -1.26 13.83
CA ALA A 56 11.59 -1.38 14.97
C ALA A 56 11.90 -2.86 15.23
N THR A 57 13.19 -3.20 15.26
CA THR A 57 13.71 -4.53 15.57
C THR A 57 14.50 -4.50 16.88
N ALA A 58 14.97 -5.66 17.35
CA ALA A 58 15.83 -5.73 18.54
C ALA A 58 17.17 -5.02 18.36
N THR A 59 17.64 -4.79 17.12
CA THR A 59 18.97 -4.25 16.82
C THR A 59 18.94 -2.86 16.19
N GLY A 60 17.76 -2.30 15.89
CA GLY A 60 17.62 -0.98 15.30
C GLY A 60 16.31 -0.79 14.54
N VAL A 61 16.22 0.29 13.77
CA VAL A 61 15.08 0.55 12.89
C VAL A 61 15.48 0.17 11.47
N GLU A 62 14.67 -0.67 10.84
CA GLU A 62 14.78 -1.01 9.43
C GLU A 62 13.73 -0.22 8.64
N THR A 63 14.10 0.30 7.48
CA THR A 63 13.16 0.96 6.57
C THR A 63 12.83 0.00 5.43
N ILE A 64 11.55 -0.34 5.29
CA ILE A 64 11.03 -1.14 4.19
C ILE A 64 10.45 -0.17 3.16
N HIS A 65 10.99 -0.22 1.94
CA HIS A 65 10.44 0.48 0.79
C HIS A 65 9.44 -0.44 0.09
N VAL A 66 8.22 0.05 -0.09
CA VAL A 66 7.14 -0.66 -0.76
C VAL A 66 6.75 0.14 -1.98
N GLU A 67 6.66 -0.52 -3.13
CA GLU A 67 6.50 0.11 -4.44
C GLU A 67 5.40 -0.59 -5.25
N GLY A 68 4.89 0.08 -6.28
CA GLY A 68 3.89 -0.48 -7.18
C GLY A 68 2.51 -0.66 -6.53
N ILE A 69 2.19 0.13 -5.50
CA ILE A 69 0.86 0.14 -4.89
C ILE A 69 -0.10 0.93 -5.75
N GLU A 70 -1.20 0.29 -6.13
CA GLU A 70 -2.34 0.96 -6.73
C GLU A 70 -3.30 1.41 -5.64
N ILE A 71 -3.47 2.72 -5.48
CA ILE A 71 -4.40 3.29 -4.51
C ILE A 71 -5.62 3.90 -5.22
N LEU A 72 -6.80 3.46 -4.78
CA LEU A 72 -8.09 3.86 -5.32
C LEU A 72 -8.93 4.51 -4.24
N ASN A 73 -9.58 5.61 -4.56
CA ASN A 73 -10.55 6.25 -3.68
C ASN A 73 -11.98 5.85 -4.06
N PRO A 74 -12.66 5.01 -3.25
CA PRO A 74 -14.01 4.58 -3.59
C PRO A 74 -15.03 5.72 -3.53
N LEU A 75 -14.69 6.91 -3.01
CA LEU A 75 -15.52 8.10 -3.05
C LEU A 75 -15.35 8.89 -4.35
N ASP A 76 -14.25 8.70 -5.07
CA ASP A 76 -14.01 9.28 -6.39
C ASP A 76 -14.68 8.43 -7.48
N PRO A 77 -15.64 8.98 -8.24
CA PRO A 77 -16.27 8.25 -9.35
C PRO A 77 -15.30 7.77 -10.43
N THR A 78 -14.14 8.42 -10.62
CA THR A 78 -13.18 8.00 -11.66
C THR A 78 -12.42 6.73 -11.30
N ASP A 79 -12.39 6.39 -10.02
CA ASP A 79 -11.74 5.17 -9.50
C ASP A 79 -12.72 3.98 -9.42
N ARG A 80 -13.99 4.19 -9.78
CA ARG A 80 -15.01 3.15 -9.84
C ARG A 80 -15.10 2.59 -11.26
N PRO A 81 -15.27 1.27 -11.43
CA PRO A 81 -15.53 0.66 -12.74
C PRO A 81 -16.88 1.06 -13.33
#